data_AF-A0A832F554-F1
#
_entry.id   AF-A0A832F554-F1
#
_cell.length_a   1.000
_cell.length_b   1.000
_cell.length_c   1.000
_cell.angle_alpha   90.00
_cell.angle_beta   90.00
_cell.angle_gamma   90.00
#
_symmetry.space_group_name_H-M   'P 1'
#
loop_
_entity.id
_entity.type
_entity.pdbx_description
1 polymer ?
#
loop_
_entity_poly.entity_id
_entity_poly.type
_entity_poly.pdbx_seq_one_letter_code
_entity_poly.pdbx_strand_id
1 'polypeptide(L)'
;MPKKAIRRGSIVLGSWAVLCACGAYAGSSPAALAKGHSPAVIYYSVRPNRYLTEHAHDLKRWWDGFFFTVGSWEGAQARFLGNSDAKPTEASLIEEMARNVAALRRAGITENFLTVSFPEDGAWPSPTTLLSKDFSLGMARDFAALGKVARRLGFRGIAVDLEYPYV
;
A
#
# COMPACT_ATOMS: atom_id res chain seq x y z
N MET A 1 -31.49 45.49 18.83
CA MET A 1 -30.76 44.35 19.43
C MET A 1 -30.08 43.54 18.33
N PRO A 2 -28.73 43.49 18.25
CA PRO A 2 -28.04 42.82 17.16
C PRO A 2 -27.92 41.31 17.42
N LYS A 3 -28.36 40.48 16.45
CA LYS A 3 -28.13 39.03 16.46
C LYS A 3 -26.75 38.74 15.85
N LYS A 4 -25.91 38.08 16.65
CA LYS A 4 -24.52 37.69 16.34
C LYS A 4 -24.42 36.84 15.08
N ALA A 5 -23.41 37.15 14.27
CA ALA A 5 -22.93 36.33 13.17
C ALA A 5 -22.30 35.02 13.71
N ILE A 6 -22.77 33.88 13.21
CA ILE A 6 -22.17 32.56 13.46
C ILE A 6 -21.09 32.35 12.41
N ARG A 7 -19.82 32.29 12.84
CA ARG A 7 -18.69 31.93 12.00
C ARG A 7 -18.85 30.47 11.54
N ARG A 8 -18.85 30.26 10.21
CA ARG A 8 -18.69 28.92 9.62
C ARG A 8 -17.23 28.50 9.81
N GLY A 9 -16.98 27.60 10.77
CA GLY A 9 -15.71 26.91 10.90
C GLY A 9 -15.63 25.81 9.85
N SER A 10 -14.54 25.81 9.08
CA SER A 10 -14.18 24.76 8.12
C SER A 10 -14.00 23.43 8.85
N ILE A 11 -14.68 22.38 8.39
CA ILE A 11 -14.43 21.01 8.81
C ILE A 11 -13.20 20.53 8.03
N VAL A 12 -12.07 20.41 8.73
CA VAL A 12 -10.92 19.66 8.24
C VAL A 12 -11.20 18.19 8.52
N LEU A 13 -11.55 17.43 7.48
CA LEU A 13 -11.59 15.97 7.52
C LEU A 13 -10.14 15.45 7.55
N GLY A 14 -9.63 15.20 8.76
CA GLY A 14 -8.32 14.61 8.98
C GLY A 14 -8.35 13.09 8.86
N SER A 15 -7.46 12.56 8.02
CA SER A 15 -7.23 11.16 7.73
C SER A 15 -7.00 10.28 8.98
N TRP A 16 -7.52 9.06 8.90
CA TRP A 16 -7.27 7.99 9.87
C TRP A 16 -5.83 7.49 9.76
N ALA A 17 -5.01 7.76 10.78
CA ALA A 17 -3.75 7.07 10.98
C ALA A 17 -4.03 5.67 11.55
N VAL A 18 -3.76 4.62 10.78
CA VAL A 18 -3.79 3.25 11.29
C VAL A 18 -2.46 2.96 12.00
N LEU A 19 -2.51 2.87 13.33
CA LEU A 19 -1.39 2.41 14.15
C LEU A 19 -1.39 0.87 14.17
N CYS A 20 -0.51 0.22 13.40
CA CYS A 20 -0.27 -1.21 13.52
C CYS A 20 0.86 -1.46 14.53
N ALA A 21 0.50 -1.84 15.75
CA ALA A 21 1.45 -2.35 16.76
C ALA A 21 1.41 -3.88 16.79
N CYS A 22 2.42 -4.53 16.19
CA CYS A 22 2.63 -5.98 16.37
C CYS A 22 3.58 -6.20 17.55
N GLY A 23 3.06 -6.67 18.69
CA GLY A 23 3.86 -7.03 19.87
C GLY A 23 3.66 -8.49 20.26
N ALA A 24 4.69 -9.31 20.07
CA ALA A 24 4.79 -10.62 20.71
C ALA A 24 5.31 -10.44 22.14
N TYR A 25 4.50 -10.82 23.12
CA TYR A 25 4.84 -10.80 24.55
C TYR A 25 5.60 -12.07 24.92
N ALA A 26 6.87 -11.95 25.29
CA ALA A 26 7.52 -12.84 26.27
C ALA A 26 8.79 -12.19 26.86
N GLY A 27 8.72 -11.72 28.11
CA GLY A 27 9.86 -11.75 29.03
C GLY A 27 10.92 -10.65 28.95
N SER A 28 10.61 -9.41 28.57
CA SER A 28 11.59 -8.31 28.63
C SER A 28 11.38 -7.40 29.86
N SER A 29 12.47 -7.19 30.63
CA SER A 29 12.56 -6.26 31.75
C SER A 29 12.04 -4.86 31.38
N PRO A 30 11.40 -4.09 32.30
CA PRO A 30 10.86 -2.75 32.02
C PRO A 30 11.88 -1.77 31.40
N ALA A 31 13.17 -1.98 31.65
CA ALA A 31 14.26 -1.18 31.06
C ALA A 31 14.50 -1.47 29.56
N ALA A 32 14.10 -2.63 29.05
CA ALA A 32 14.27 -3.01 27.64
C ALA A 32 13.15 -2.46 26.74
N LEU A 33 12.02 -2.04 27.31
CA LEU A 33 10.92 -1.39 26.59
C LEU A 33 11.21 0.10 26.27
N ALA A 34 12.30 0.66 26.79
CA ALA A 34 12.62 2.09 26.71
C ALA A 34 13.55 2.49 25.55
N LYS A 35 13.99 1.56 24.69
CA LYS A 35 14.45 1.94 23.33
C LYS A 35 13.21 2.04 22.43
N GLY A 36 12.40 3.06 22.71
CA GLY A 36 11.24 3.37 21.89
C GLY A 36 11.71 3.65 20.47
N HIS A 37 11.45 2.72 19.54
CA HIS A 37 11.48 3.08 18.14
C HIS A 37 10.42 4.17 17.95
N SER A 38 10.84 5.33 17.45
CA SER A 38 9.88 6.34 17.01
C SER A 38 8.87 5.67 16.08
N PRO A 39 7.57 6.00 16.18
CA PRO A 39 6.57 5.47 15.27
C PRO A 39 7.00 5.74 13.82
N ALA A 40 6.93 4.71 12.99
CA ALA A 40 7.20 4.86 11.56
C ALA A 40 6.10 5.72 10.93
N VAL A 41 6.49 6.70 10.11
CA VAL A 41 5.55 7.54 9.36
C VAL A 41 5.51 7.07 7.91
N ILE A 42 4.36 6.54 7.48
CA ILE A 42 4.19 5.96 6.15
C ILE A 42 3.23 6.83 5.35
N TYR A 43 3.66 7.31 4.18
CA TYR A 43 2.80 8.09 3.30
C TYR A 43 1.84 7.16 2.52
N TYR A 44 0.56 7.49 2.53
CA TYR A 44 -0.48 6.68 1.90
C TYR A 44 -0.79 7.12 0.46
N SER A 45 -1.10 6.15 -0.41
CA SER A 45 -1.53 6.36 -1.79
C SER A 45 -0.54 7.14 -2.68
N VAL A 46 0.71 6.68 -2.77
CA VAL A 46 1.67 7.20 -3.77
C VAL A 46 1.65 6.36 -5.04
N ARG A 47 1.73 6.99 -6.22
CA ARG A 47 2.01 6.28 -7.48
C ARG A 47 3.53 6.19 -7.70
N PRO A 48 4.07 5.09 -8.26
CA PRO A 48 5.47 5.04 -8.68
C PRO A 48 5.80 6.20 -9.63
N ASN A 49 6.90 6.91 -9.37
CA ASN A 49 7.30 8.05 -10.17
C ASN A 49 8.78 8.44 -9.94
N ARG A 50 9.30 9.25 -10.87
CA ARG A 50 10.71 9.67 -10.88
C ARG A 50 11.11 10.51 -9.66
N TYR A 51 10.20 11.31 -9.10
CA TYR A 51 10.47 12.16 -7.93
C TYR A 51 10.89 11.34 -6.70
N LEU A 52 10.28 10.16 -6.49
CA LEU A 52 10.67 9.25 -5.41
C LEU A 52 12.11 8.75 -5.54
N THR A 53 12.60 8.59 -6.76
CA THR A 53 13.98 8.17 -7.02
C THR A 53 14.96 9.33 -6.84
N GLU A 54 14.63 10.51 -7.38
CA GLU A 54 15.49 11.70 -7.37
C GLU A 54 15.63 12.32 -5.98
N HIS A 55 14.60 12.23 -5.14
CA HIS A 55 14.54 12.91 -3.85
C HIS A 55 14.50 11.95 -2.65
N ALA A 56 14.87 10.68 -2.82
CA ALA A 56 14.78 9.66 -1.76
C ALA A 56 15.43 10.09 -0.43
N HIS A 57 16.60 10.73 -0.47
CA HIS A 57 17.30 11.21 0.74
C HIS A 57 16.58 12.36 1.44
N ASP A 58 15.95 13.27 0.69
CA ASP A 58 15.19 14.38 1.26
C ASP A 58 13.86 13.88 1.86
N LEU A 59 13.23 12.91 1.20
CA LEU A 59 12.00 12.26 1.66
C LEU A 59 12.17 11.56 3.01
N LYS A 60 13.37 11.02 3.31
CA LYS A 60 13.64 10.29 4.56
C LYS A 60 13.45 11.15 5.82
N ARG A 61 13.53 12.48 5.67
CA ARG A 61 13.28 13.44 6.75
C ARG A 61 11.85 13.39 7.27
N TRP A 62 10.91 12.93 6.44
CA TRP A 62 9.48 12.98 6.70
C TRP A 62 8.83 11.59 6.75
N TRP A 63 9.37 10.65 5.99
CA TRP A 63 8.75 9.35 5.77
C TRP A 63 9.72 8.20 6.01
N ASP A 64 9.20 7.14 6.61
CA ASP A 64 9.86 5.85 6.79
C ASP A 64 9.40 4.82 5.75
N GLY A 65 8.33 5.13 5.02
CA GLY A 65 7.71 4.24 4.06
C GLY A 65 6.63 4.87 3.21
N PHE A 66 6.12 4.07 2.27
CA PHE A 66 5.06 4.46 1.37
C PHE A 66 4.13 3.28 1.03
N PHE A 67 2.84 3.57 0.87
CA PHE A 67 1.87 2.68 0.21
C PHE A 67 1.82 3.01 -1.29
N PHE A 68 2.47 2.18 -2.10
CA PHE A 68 2.55 2.34 -3.56
C PHE A 68 1.29 1.81 -4.24
N THR A 69 0.35 2.67 -4.58
CA THR A 69 -0.91 2.28 -5.23
C THR A 69 -0.70 2.00 -6.71
N VAL A 70 -0.95 0.76 -7.13
CA VAL A 70 -0.75 0.30 -8.51
C VAL A 70 -2.05 -0.11 -9.20
N GLY A 71 -3.19 0.32 -8.66
CA GLY A 71 -4.53 0.07 -9.21
C GLY A 71 -5.15 -1.23 -8.68
N SER A 72 -6.08 -1.80 -9.43
CA SER A 72 -6.84 -2.99 -9.01
C SER A 72 -5.94 -4.22 -8.79
N TRP A 73 -6.34 -5.13 -7.90
CA TRP A 73 -5.71 -6.46 -7.76
C TRP A 73 -6.06 -7.40 -8.92
N GLU A 74 -7.20 -7.18 -9.59
CA GLU A 74 -7.68 -8.06 -10.65
C GLU A 74 -6.73 -8.09 -11.85
N GLY A 75 -6.49 -9.29 -12.38
CA GLY A 75 -5.60 -9.48 -13.52
C GLY A 75 -4.13 -9.19 -13.22
N ALA A 76 -3.73 -9.13 -11.93
CA ALA A 76 -2.35 -8.91 -11.52
C ALA A 76 -1.36 -9.89 -12.16
N GLN A 77 -1.77 -11.15 -12.43
CA GLN A 77 -0.89 -12.07 -13.14
C GLN A 77 -0.47 -11.54 -14.52
N ALA A 78 -1.44 -11.21 -15.38
CA ALA A 78 -1.16 -10.72 -16.72
C ALA A 78 -0.39 -9.38 -16.67
N ARG A 79 -0.76 -8.51 -15.74
CA ARG A 79 -0.17 -7.18 -15.60
C ARG A 79 1.28 -7.21 -15.15
N PHE A 80 1.61 -8.00 -14.13
CA PHE A 80 2.91 -7.92 -13.46
C PHE A 80 3.87 -9.09 -13.73
N LEU A 81 3.35 -10.25 -14.12
CA LEU A 81 4.17 -11.43 -14.45
C LEU A 81 4.10 -11.80 -15.94
N GLY A 82 3.00 -11.45 -16.62
CA GLY A 82 2.71 -12.00 -17.93
C GLY A 82 2.27 -13.46 -17.86
N ASN A 83 2.18 -14.10 -19.02
CA ASN A 83 1.85 -15.52 -19.18
C ASN A 83 2.94 -16.20 -20.02
N SER A 84 2.85 -17.52 -20.20
CA SER A 84 3.86 -18.34 -20.92
C SER A 84 4.32 -17.73 -22.25
N ASP A 85 3.41 -17.07 -22.97
CA ASP A 85 3.66 -16.49 -24.29
C ASP A 85 3.60 -14.96 -24.33
N ALA A 86 3.38 -14.30 -23.18
CA ALA A 86 3.11 -12.87 -23.10
C ALA A 86 3.93 -12.19 -22.00
N LYS A 87 4.60 -11.09 -22.34
CA LYS A 87 5.26 -10.22 -21.37
C LYS A 87 4.23 -9.52 -20.46
N PRO A 88 4.64 -9.08 -19.26
CA PRO A 88 3.79 -8.24 -18.41
C PRO A 88 3.30 -7.01 -19.17
N THR A 89 2.01 -6.69 -19.09
CA THR A 89 1.46 -5.49 -19.76
C THR A 89 1.92 -4.19 -19.09
N GLU A 90 2.34 -4.25 -17.83
CA GLU A 90 2.77 -3.09 -17.01
C GLU A 90 4.29 -3.05 -16.83
N ALA A 91 5.06 -3.47 -17.85
CA ALA A 91 6.52 -3.58 -17.76
C ALA A 91 7.20 -2.27 -17.32
N SER A 92 6.78 -1.12 -17.85
CA SER A 92 7.32 0.20 -17.50
C SER A 92 7.05 0.56 -16.04
N LEU A 93 5.85 0.25 -15.53
CA LEU A 93 5.48 0.45 -14.13
C LEU A 93 6.34 -0.41 -13.20
N ILE A 94 6.60 -1.67 -13.58
CA ILE A 94 7.48 -2.59 -12.82
C ILE A 94 8.90 -2.00 -12.72
N GLU A 95 9.43 -1.49 -13.82
CA GLU A 95 10.75 -0.87 -13.83
C GLU A 95 10.82 0.39 -12.97
N GLU A 96 9.78 1.24 -13.02
CA GLU A 96 9.69 2.44 -12.18
C GLU A 96 9.63 2.07 -10.70
N MET A 97 8.79 1.09 -10.33
CA MET A 97 8.74 0.57 -8.95
C MET A 97 10.09 0.04 -8.49
N ALA A 98 10.80 -0.72 -9.35
CA ALA A 98 12.12 -1.25 -9.02
C ALA A 98 13.12 -0.12 -8.71
N ARG A 99 13.14 0.94 -9.54
CA ARG A 99 13.99 2.12 -9.32
C ARG A 99 13.63 2.83 -8.03
N ASN A 100 12.34 3.07 -7.80
CA ASN A 100 11.84 3.78 -6.62
C ASN A 100 12.20 3.01 -5.34
N VAL A 101 11.84 1.73 -5.23
CA VAL A 101 12.11 0.93 -4.04
C VAL A 101 13.62 0.82 -3.77
N ALA A 102 14.44 0.63 -4.81
CA ALA A 102 15.89 0.59 -4.64
C ALA A 102 16.46 1.92 -4.11
N ALA A 103 16.00 3.06 -4.63
CA ALA A 103 16.44 4.38 -4.19
C ALA A 103 16.00 4.70 -2.75
N LEU A 104 14.73 4.44 -2.43
CA LEU A 104 14.17 4.65 -1.10
C LEU A 104 14.89 3.81 -0.04
N ARG A 105 15.17 2.54 -0.35
CA ARG A 105 15.93 1.66 0.56
C ARG A 105 17.36 2.16 0.81
N ARG A 106 18.05 2.64 -0.24
CA ARG A 106 19.39 3.25 -0.09
C ARG A 106 19.34 4.50 0.80
N ALA A 107 18.24 5.25 0.76
CA ALA A 107 18.01 6.40 1.64
C ALA A 107 17.53 6.03 3.07
N GLY A 108 17.33 4.74 3.37
CA GLY A 108 16.88 4.27 4.69
C GLY A 108 15.36 4.26 4.87
N ILE A 109 14.58 4.42 3.80
CA ILE A 109 13.12 4.31 3.79
C ILE A 109 12.76 2.85 3.48
N THR A 110 12.39 2.08 4.51
CA THR A 110 12.25 0.62 4.40
C THR A 110 10.81 0.11 4.47
N GLU A 111 9.86 0.91 4.94
CA GLU A 111 8.46 0.53 5.13
C GLU A 111 7.62 0.73 3.85
N ASN A 112 8.08 0.17 2.72
CA ASN A 112 7.42 0.31 1.42
C ASN A 112 6.49 -0.87 1.13
N PHE A 113 5.22 -0.62 0.82
CA PHE A 113 4.20 -1.63 0.56
C PHE A 113 3.65 -1.52 -0.86
N LEU A 114 3.56 -2.65 -1.56
CA LEU A 114 2.85 -2.70 -2.84
C LEU A 114 1.35 -2.69 -2.55
N THR A 115 0.65 -1.65 -3.00
CA THR A 115 -0.75 -1.42 -2.65
C THR A 115 -1.64 -1.62 -3.87
N VAL A 116 -2.65 -2.46 -3.73
CA VAL A 116 -3.69 -2.68 -4.75
C VAL A 116 -5.05 -2.38 -4.14
N SER A 117 -6.00 -1.95 -4.96
CA SER A 117 -7.37 -1.70 -4.54
C SER A 117 -8.33 -2.72 -5.15
N PHE A 118 -9.58 -2.70 -4.71
CA PHE A 118 -10.68 -3.20 -5.54
C PHE A 118 -10.97 -2.18 -6.65
N PRO A 119 -11.52 -2.62 -7.80
CA PRO A 119 -11.94 -1.70 -8.85
C PRO A 119 -13.02 -0.74 -8.33
N GLU A 120 -12.85 0.56 -8.59
CA GLU A 120 -13.72 1.65 -8.09
C GLU A 120 -15.13 1.61 -8.73
N ASP A 121 -15.20 1.09 -9.95
CA ASP A 121 -16.37 0.94 -10.80
C ASP A 121 -16.85 -0.52 -10.93
N GLY A 122 -16.17 -1.45 -10.23
CA GLY A 122 -16.58 -2.85 -10.18
C GLY A 122 -17.69 -3.04 -9.16
N ALA A 123 -18.81 -3.65 -9.56
CA ALA A 123 -19.77 -4.14 -8.58
C ALA A 123 -19.04 -5.08 -7.61
N TRP A 124 -19.18 -4.83 -6.30
CA TRP A 124 -18.69 -5.76 -5.30
C TRP A 124 -19.19 -7.17 -5.66
N PRO A 125 -18.30 -8.18 -5.70
CA PRO A 125 -18.70 -9.52 -6.07
C PRO A 125 -19.82 -9.99 -5.14
N SER A 126 -20.91 -10.51 -5.73
CA SER A 126 -22.02 -11.06 -4.94
C SER A 126 -21.52 -12.14 -3.97
N PRO A 127 -22.23 -12.43 -2.87
CA PRO A 127 -21.87 -13.54 -1.99
C PRO A 127 -21.67 -14.85 -2.75
N THR A 128 -22.50 -15.13 -3.75
CA THR A 128 -22.36 -16.31 -4.63
C THR A 128 -21.06 -16.29 -5.43
N THR A 129 -20.66 -15.13 -5.94
CA THR A 129 -19.40 -14.94 -6.67
C THR A 129 -18.20 -15.12 -5.74
N LEU A 130 -18.20 -14.46 -4.58
CA LEU A 130 -17.14 -14.55 -3.57
C LEU A 130 -16.90 -15.99 -3.11
N LEU A 131 -17.97 -16.76 -2.92
CA LEU A 131 -17.91 -18.16 -2.47
C LEU A 131 -17.70 -19.15 -3.63
N SER A 132 -17.66 -18.68 -4.88
CA SER A 132 -17.45 -19.54 -6.03
C SER A 132 -16.00 -20.02 -6.10
N LYS A 133 -15.81 -21.26 -6.57
CA LYS A 133 -14.50 -21.85 -6.76
C LYS A 133 -13.65 -21.05 -7.76
N ASP A 134 -14.26 -20.61 -8.87
CA ASP A 134 -13.54 -19.92 -9.93
C ASP A 134 -13.02 -18.55 -9.48
N PHE A 135 -13.84 -17.79 -8.75
CA PHE A 135 -13.42 -16.53 -8.17
C PHE A 135 -12.29 -16.74 -7.15
N SER A 136 -12.43 -17.73 -6.26
CA SER A 136 -11.41 -18.06 -5.26
C SER A 136 -10.07 -18.43 -5.91
N LEU A 137 -10.10 -19.21 -7.00
CA LEU A 137 -8.89 -19.59 -7.75
C LEU A 137 -8.26 -18.39 -8.48
N GLY A 138 -9.08 -17.52 -9.09
CA GLY A 138 -8.62 -16.29 -9.74
C GLY A 138 -7.95 -15.34 -8.74
N MET A 139 -8.59 -15.13 -7.59
CA MET A 139 -8.06 -14.32 -6.50
C MET A 139 -6.74 -14.88 -5.95
N ALA A 140 -6.67 -16.19 -5.67
CA ALA A 140 -5.44 -16.83 -5.21
C ALA A 140 -4.29 -16.67 -6.21
N ARG A 141 -4.59 -16.82 -7.50
CA ARG A 141 -3.64 -16.63 -8.60
C ARG A 141 -3.09 -15.20 -8.65
N ASP A 142 -3.97 -14.21 -8.61
CA ASP A 142 -3.58 -12.79 -8.73
C ASP A 142 -2.84 -12.30 -7.48
N PHE A 143 -3.25 -12.69 -6.27
CA PHE A 143 -2.49 -12.39 -5.06
C PHE A 143 -1.13 -13.11 -5.01
N ALA A 144 -1.03 -14.34 -5.53
CA ALA A 144 0.26 -15.00 -5.66
C ALA A 144 1.19 -14.26 -6.64
N ALA A 145 0.65 -13.70 -7.73
CA ALA A 145 1.41 -12.88 -8.66
C ALA A 145 1.92 -11.58 -8.00
N LEU A 146 1.04 -10.87 -7.27
CA LEU A 146 1.43 -9.70 -6.49
C LEU A 146 2.52 -10.06 -5.47
N GLY A 147 2.38 -11.17 -4.75
CA GLY A 147 3.36 -11.65 -3.76
C GLY A 147 4.75 -11.87 -4.36
N LYS A 148 4.80 -12.50 -5.54
CA LYS A 148 6.05 -12.71 -6.28
C LYS A 148 6.69 -11.38 -6.70
N VAL A 149 5.89 -10.45 -7.22
CA VAL A 149 6.37 -9.14 -7.69
C VAL A 149 6.84 -8.29 -6.53
N ALA A 150 6.05 -8.17 -5.47
CA ALA A 150 6.40 -7.43 -4.26
C ALA A 150 7.74 -7.91 -3.68
N ARG A 151 7.89 -9.23 -3.54
CA ARG A 151 9.14 -9.86 -3.07
C ARG A 151 10.31 -9.58 -4.01
N ARG A 152 10.13 -9.76 -5.33
CA ARG A 152 11.16 -9.52 -6.35
C ARG A 152 11.68 -8.09 -6.31
N LEU A 153 10.79 -7.12 -6.10
CA LEU A 153 11.14 -5.70 -6.11
C LEU A 153 11.60 -5.16 -4.75
N GLY A 154 11.54 -5.98 -3.68
CA GLY A 154 12.02 -5.61 -2.35
C GLY A 154 11.04 -4.78 -1.52
N PHE A 155 9.74 -4.86 -1.83
CA PHE A 155 8.68 -4.34 -0.97
C PHE A 155 8.63 -5.12 0.35
N ARG A 156 8.26 -4.43 1.43
CA ARG A 156 8.09 -4.99 2.77
C ARG A 156 6.88 -5.90 2.88
N GLY A 157 5.84 -5.62 2.11
CA GLY A 157 4.62 -6.39 2.05
C GLY A 157 3.68 -5.91 0.96
N ILE A 158 2.48 -6.47 0.97
CA ILE A 158 1.35 -6.04 0.15
C ILE A 158 0.33 -5.40 1.06
N ALA A 159 -0.25 -4.30 0.62
CA ALA A 159 -1.44 -3.71 1.21
C ALA A 159 -2.61 -3.87 0.24
N VAL A 160 -3.77 -4.24 0.78
CA VAL A 160 -5.01 -4.30 0.01
C VAL A 160 -5.89 -3.18 0.53
N ASP A 161 -6.12 -2.22 -0.35
CA ASP A 161 -6.95 -1.06 -0.08
C ASP A 161 -8.42 -1.42 -0.30
N LEU A 162 -9.12 -1.59 0.81
CA LEU A 162 -10.50 -2.06 0.90
C LEU A 162 -11.38 -0.90 1.32
N GLU A 163 -12.08 -0.30 0.35
CA GLU A 163 -13.05 0.77 0.62
C GLU A 163 -14.48 0.23 0.45
N TYR A 164 -15.32 0.46 1.46
CA TYR A 164 -16.78 0.22 1.45
C TYR A 164 -17.23 -1.18 0.99
N PRO A 165 -16.97 -2.26 1.75
CA PRO A 165 -17.35 -3.63 1.37
C PRO A 165 -18.87 -3.91 1.39
N TYR A 166 -19.70 -2.99 1.86
CA TYR A 166 -21.15 -3.14 1.96
C TYR A 166 -21.82 -1.80 1.68
N VAL A 167 -22.62 -1.76 0.62
CA VAL A 167 -23.64 -0.74 0.37
C VAL A 167 -24.98 -1.44 0.20
#